data_AF-Q4G401-F1
#
_entry.id   AF-Q4G401-F1
#
_cell.length_a   1.000
_cell.length_b   1.000
_cell.length_c   1.000
_cell.angle_alpha   90.00
_cell.angle_beta   90.00
_cell.angle_gamma   90.00
#
_symmetry.space_group_name_H-M   'P 1'
#
loop_
_entity.id
_entity.type
_entity.pdbx_description
1 polymer ?
#
loop_
_entity_poly.entity_id
_entity_poly.type
_entity_poly.pdbx_seq_one_letter_code
_entity_poly.pdbx_strand_id
1 'polypeptide(L)'
;SEGKIKYDAIARQGQSKDKVIYSKYTDLVPKEVMNADDPDLQRPDEEAIKEITEKTRVALEKSVSQKVAAAMPVRAADKLAPAQYIRYTPSQQGVAFNSGAKQRVIRMVEMQKDPMEPPRFKINKKIPRGPPSPPAPVMHSPSRKMTVKEQQEWKIPPCISNWKNAKGYTIPLDKRLAADGRGLQTV
;
A
#
# COMPACT_ATOMS: atom_id res chain seq x y z
N SER A 1 7.44 -1.88 33.96
CA SER A 1 7.09 -2.82 32.88
C SER A 1 6.68 -4.14 33.50
N GLU A 2 5.39 -4.48 33.55
CA GLU A 2 4.98 -5.86 33.90
C GLU A 2 5.48 -6.78 32.77
N GLY A 3 6.42 -7.68 33.08
CA GLY A 3 7.27 -8.41 32.13
C GLY A 3 6.59 -9.48 31.26
N LYS A 4 5.48 -9.14 30.57
CA LYS A 4 4.85 -10.05 29.61
C LYS A 4 5.72 -10.22 28.36
N ILE A 5 5.78 -11.45 27.84
CA ILE A 5 6.52 -11.78 26.61
C ILE A 5 5.88 -11.06 25.41
N LYS A 6 6.71 -10.43 24.58
CA LYS A 6 6.30 -9.65 23.40
C LYS A 6 6.09 -10.52 22.16
N TYR A 7 5.02 -11.30 22.13
CA TYR A 7 4.62 -12.08 20.95
C TYR A 7 4.19 -11.21 19.76
N ASP A 8 3.84 -9.94 20.00
CA ASP A 8 3.53 -8.92 18.99
C ASP A 8 4.73 -8.61 18.07
N ALA A 9 5.95 -8.99 18.46
CA ALA A 9 7.13 -8.90 17.60
C ALA A 9 6.99 -9.70 16.28
N ILE A 10 6.22 -10.79 16.29
CA ILE A 10 5.97 -11.63 15.10
C ILE A 10 5.22 -10.82 14.03
N ALA A 11 4.15 -10.12 14.43
CA ALA A 11 3.35 -9.29 13.51
C ALA A 11 4.13 -8.08 12.97
N ARG A 12 5.18 -7.64 13.66
CA ARG A 12 6.05 -6.51 13.29
C ARG A 12 7.23 -6.89 12.40
N GLN A 13 7.43 -8.18 12.13
CA GLN A 13 8.57 -8.66 11.35
C GLN A 13 8.59 -8.03 9.94
N GLY A 14 9.75 -7.51 9.54
CA GLY A 14 9.94 -6.89 8.22
C GLY A 14 9.33 -5.49 8.05
N GLN A 15 8.81 -4.88 9.12
CA GLN A 15 8.28 -3.52 9.13
C GLN A 15 9.19 -2.59 9.97
N SER A 16 9.16 -1.28 9.69
CA SER A 16 9.84 -0.30 10.56
C SER A 16 9.22 -0.31 11.96
N LYS A 17 10.03 0.01 12.97
CA LYS A 17 9.56 0.18 14.36
C LYS A 17 8.50 1.26 14.47
N ASP A 18 8.56 2.27 13.60
CA ASP A 18 7.65 3.42 13.57
C ASP A 18 6.27 3.07 13.00
N LYS A 19 6.16 1.94 12.29
CA LYS A 19 4.87 1.48 11.75
C LYS A 19 4.01 0.92 12.88
N VAL A 20 2.84 1.51 13.07
CA VAL A 20 1.85 1.04 14.05
C VAL A 20 1.17 -0.22 13.51
N ILE A 21 1.13 -1.27 14.34
CA ILE A 21 0.44 -2.54 14.06
C ILE A 21 -0.30 -2.95 15.32
N TYR A 22 -1.61 -3.10 15.20
CA TYR A 22 -2.50 -3.59 16.25
C TYR A 22 -2.51 -5.12 16.23
N SER A 23 -2.38 -5.72 17.40
CA SER A 23 -2.30 -7.19 17.53
C SER A 23 -2.77 -7.72 18.89
N LYS A 24 -2.90 -6.85 19.89
CA LYS A 24 -3.27 -7.26 21.25
C LYS A 24 -4.78 -7.18 21.42
N TYR A 25 -5.32 -7.99 22.32
CA TYR A 25 -6.73 -7.89 22.70
C TYR A 25 -7.08 -6.51 23.27
N THR A 26 -6.14 -5.83 23.93
CA THR A 26 -6.33 -4.45 24.40
C THR A 26 -6.61 -3.46 23.26
N ASP A 27 -6.17 -3.76 22.04
CA ASP A 27 -6.41 -2.92 20.86
C ASP A 27 -7.84 -3.11 20.30
N LEU A 28 -8.49 -4.23 20.67
CA LEU A 28 -9.87 -4.56 20.32
C LEU A 28 -10.90 -3.95 21.26
N VAL A 29 -10.49 -3.65 22.50
CA VAL A 29 -11.38 -3.12 23.52
C VAL A 29 -11.67 -1.64 23.19
N PRO A 30 -12.97 -1.24 23.11
CA PRO A 30 -13.32 0.13 22.84
C PRO A 30 -12.82 1.04 23.97
N LYS A 31 -12.38 2.24 23.60
CA LYS A 31 -12.09 3.31 24.55
C LYS A 31 -13.33 4.20 24.60
N GLU A 32 -13.97 4.25 25.75
CA GLU A 32 -15.15 5.09 25.96
C GLU A 32 -14.75 6.56 26.04
N VAL A 33 -15.51 7.41 25.34
CA VAL A 33 -15.35 8.87 25.42
C VAL A 33 -16.16 9.34 26.62
N MET A 34 -15.47 9.69 27.71
CA MET A 34 -16.10 10.09 28.97
C MET A 34 -16.53 11.56 28.99
N ASN A 35 -15.91 12.40 28.16
CA ASN A 35 -16.20 13.83 28.04
C ASN A 35 -16.27 14.23 26.57
N ALA A 36 -17.30 14.99 26.18
CA ALA A 36 -17.45 15.48 24.82
C ALA A 36 -16.39 16.52 24.43
N ASP A 37 -15.86 17.27 25.42
CA ASP A 37 -14.87 18.33 25.23
C ASP A 37 -13.43 17.88 25.55
N ASP A 38 -13.14 16.58 25.45
CA ASP A 38 -11.81 16.02 25.71
C ASP A 38 -10.74 16.66 24.79
N PRO A 39 -9.73 17.37 25.33
CA PRO A 39 -8.67 18.01 24.55
C PRO A 39 -7.91 17.05 23.63
N ASP A 40 -7.80 15.76 23.99
CA ASP A 40 -7.05 14.76 23.21
C ASP A 40 -7.79 14.33 21.93
N LEU A 41 -9.10 14.59 21.85
CA LEU A 41 -9.97 14.22 20.72
C LEU A 41 -10.38 15.41 19.86
N GLN A 42 -9.80 16.58 20.11
CA GLN A 42 -10.07 17.78 19.32
C GLN A 42 -9.41 17.70 17.94
N ARG A 43 -9.98 18.46 17.00
CA ARG A 43 -9.34 18.64 15.70
C ARG A 43 -7.99 19.34 15.90
N PRO A 44 -6.98 19.06 15.07
CA PRO A 44 -5.73 19.80 15.12
C PRO A 44 -5.94 21.31 15.03
N ASP A 45 -5.07 22.07 15.69
CA ASP A 45 -5.11 23.52 15.68
C ASP A 45 -4.98 24.09 14.26
N GLU A 46 -5.51 25.30 14.04
CA GLU A 46 -5.43 25.97 12.73
C GLU A 46 -3.99 26.14 12.24
N GLU A 47 -3.03 26.37 13.15
CA GLU A 47 -1.62 26.50 12.82
C GLU A 47 -1.03 25.17 12.32
N ALA A 48 -1.34 24.06 13.01
CA ALA A 48 -0.92 22.73 12.59
C ALA A 48 -1.52 22.34 11.24
N ILE A 49 -2.79 22.69 10.99
CA ILE A 49 -3.45 22.48 9.69
C ILE A 49 -2.73 23.26 8.59
N LYS A 50 -2.41 24.54 8.81
CA LYS A 50 -1.70 25.38 7.84
C LYS A 50 -0.30 24.80 7.54
N GLU A 51 0.42 24.36 8.57
CA GLU A 51 1.75 23.75 8.42
C GLU A 51 1.72 22.45 7.61
N ILE A 52 0.81 21.53 7.95
CA ILE A 52 0.66 20.24 7.24
C ILE A 52 0.23 20.48 5.80
N THR A 53 -0.68 21.42 5.58
CA THR A 53 -1.18 21.78 4.24
C THR A 53 -0.02 22.29 3.38
N GLU A 54 0.80 23.20 3.90
CA GLU A 54 1.92 23.77 3.15
C GLU A 54 2.98 22.70 2.83
N LYS A 55 3.37 21.90 3.82
CA LYS A 55 4.33 20.79 3.62
C LYS A 55 3.83 19.80 2.56
N THR A 56 2.55 19.44 2.63
CA THR A 56 1.95 18.48 1.69
C THR A 56 1.85 19.09 0.29
N ARG A 57 1.45 20.37 0.17
CA ARG A 57 1.40 21.10 -1.10
C ARG A 57 2.76 21.10 -1.79
N VAL A 58 3.82 21.52 -1.11
CA VAL A 58 5.18 21.58 -1.67
C VAL A 58 5.67 20.19 -2.10
N ALA A 59 5.39 19.14 -1.33
CA ALA A 59 5.77 17.78 -1.68
C ALA A 59 5.04 17.26 -2.93
N LEU A 60 3.74 17.58 -3.06
CA LEU A 60 2.94 17.25 -4.23
C LEU A 60 3.40 18.03 -5.46
N GLU A 61 3.64 19.34 -5.36
CA GLU A 61 4.15 20.17 -6.44
C GLU A 61 5.50 19.67 -6.97
N LYS A 62 6.41 19.26 -6.07
CA LYS A 62 7.68 18.62 -6.45
C LYS A 62 7.46 17.31 -7.21
N SER A 63 6.52 16.49 -6.79
CA SER A 63 6.23 15.21 -7.46
C SER A 63 5.56 15.42 -8.82
N VAL A 64 4.66 16.41 -8.92
CA VAL A 64 3.95 16.78 -10.14
C VAL A 64 4.90 17.39 -11.16
N SER A 65 5.76 18.33 -10.75
CA SER A 65 6.76 18.93 -11.65
C SER A 65 7.70 17.89 -12.26
N GLN A 66 8.10 16.85 -11.51
CA GLN A 66 8.86 15.72 -12.06
C GLN A 66 8.07 14.87 -13.08
N LYS A 67 6.77 14.66 -12.85
CA LYS A 67 5.90 13.95 -13.81
C LYS A 67 5.67 14.75 -15.08
N VAL A 68 5.41 16.05 -14.95
CA VAL A 68 5.32 16.99 -16.07
C VAL A 68 6.68 17.05 -16.79
N ALA A 69 7.79 16.96 -16.05
CA ALA A 69 9.13 16.89 -16.60
C ALA A 69 9.30 15.72 -17.59
N ALA A 70 8.91 14.52 -17.17
CA ALA A 70 8.99 13.33 -18.01
C ALA A 70 7.98 13.32 -19.18
N ALA A 71 6.85 14.01 -19.05
CA ALA A 71 5.77 13.98 -20.03
C ALA A 71 5.97 14.91 -21.24
N MET A 72 6.86 15.91 -21.17
CA MET A 72 7.16 16.78 -22.33
C MET A 72 8.44 16.31 -23.05
N PRO A 73 8.36 15.72 -24.26
CA PRO A 73 9.51 15.14 -24.94
C PRO A 73 10.45 16.17 -25.58
N VAL A 74 9.92 17.32 -26.02
CA VAL A 74 10.69 18.39 -26.63
C VAL A 74 10.99 19.44 -25.57
N ARG A 75 12.28 19.63 -25.26
CA ARG A 75 12.75 20.59 -24.27
C ARG A 75 14.01 21.29 -24.75
N ALA A 76 14.16 22.53 -24.34
CA ALA A 76 15.44 23.21 -24.41
C ALA A 76 16.47 22.47 -23.53
N ALA A 77 17.74 22.55 -23.89
CA ALA A 77 18.82 21.93 -23.13
C ALA A 77 18.79 22.41 -21.67
N ASP A 78 18.86 21.46 -20.74
CA ASP A 78 18.87 21.76 -19.31
C ASP A 78 20.13 22.55 -18.93
N LYS A 79 19.97 23.54 -18.06
CA LYS A 79 21.12 24.29 -17.52
C LYS A 79 21.82 23.43 -16.48
N LEU A 80 23.12 23.21 -16.67
CA LEU A 80 23.95 22.43 -15.75
C LEU A 80 23.99 23.08 -14.37
N ALA A 81 23.81 22.27 -13.34
CA ALA A 81 24.02 22.69 -11.97
C ALA A 81 25.50 23.03 -11.71
N PRO A 82 25.80 23.94 -10.76
CA PRO A 82 27.18 24.24 -10.38
C PRO A 82 27.86 23.00 -9.76
N ALA A 83 29.19 22.95 -9.85
CA ALA A 83 29.98 21.85 -9.31
C ALA A 83 29.80 21.72 -7.78
N GLN A 84 29.47 20.52 -7.31
CA GLN A 84 29.28 20.22 -5.89
C GLN A 84 30.51 19.51 -5.32
N TYR A 85 31.01 19.97 -4.17
CA TYR A 85 32.13 19.32 -3.47
C TYR A 85 31.61 18.48 -2.30
N ILE A 86 32.01 17.21 -2.25
CA ILE A 86 31.59 16.24 -1.23
C ILE A 86 32.83 15.73 -0.51
N ARG A 87 32.78 15.73 0.83
CA ARG A 87 33.80 15.11 1.66
C ARG A 87 33.41 13.66 1.94
N TYR A 88 34.25 12.73 1.50
CA TYR A 88 34.03 11.29 1.67
C TYR A 88 35.07 10.71 2.64
N THR A 89 34.59 9.93 3.61
CA THR A 89 35.44 9.16 4.52
C THR A 89 35.27 7.68 4.19
N PRO A 90 36.29 7.01 3.63
CA PRO A 90 36.22 5.58 3.33
C PRO A 90 36.07 4.72 4.59
N SER A 91 35.33 3.61 4.48
CA SER A 91 35.19 2.62 5.55
C SER A 91 36.42 1.70 5.66
N GLN A 92 37.02 1.34 4.53
CA GLN A 92 38.32 0.66 4.50
C GLN A 92 39.43 1.69 4.68
N GLN A 93 40.13 1.60 5.81
CA GLN A 93 41.21 2.50 6.17
C GLN A 93 42.51 1.71 6.32
N GLY A 94 43.60 2.25 5.77
CA GLY A 94 44.94 1.70 5.89
C GLY A 94 45.95 2.72 5.36
N VAL A 95 47.15 2.75 5.95
CA VAL A 95 48.22 3.70 5.58
C VAL A 95 48.67 3.56 4.11
N ALA A 96 48.46 2.37 3.53
CA ALA A 96 48.75 2.09 2.12
C ALA A 96 47.71 2.68 1.15
N PHE A 97 46.53 3.09 1.63
CA PHE A 97 45.47 3.65 0.80
C PHE A 97 45.43 5.17 0.91
N ASN A 98 45.12 5.83 -0.21
CA ASN A 98 44.88 7.28 -0.27
C ASN A 98 46.06 8.12 0.26
N SER A 99 47.30 7.67 0.06
CA SER A 99 48.52 8.34 0.54
C SER A 99 48.49 8.65 2.05
N GLY A 100 47.82 7.82 2.85
CA GLY A 100 47.66 8.02 4.30
C GLY A 100 46.58 9.05 4.70
N ALA A 101 45.89 9.67 3.74
CA ALA A 101 44.82 10.62 4.02
C ALA A 101 43.52 9.89 4.42
N LYS A 102 42.93 10.31 5.54
CA LYS A 102 41.70 9.71 6.09
C LYS A 102 40.45 10.03 5.27
N GLN A 103 40.48 11.07 4.44
CA GLN A 103 39.32 11.58 3.71
C GLN A 103 39.68 11.92 2.26
N ARG A 104 38.66 11.97 1.40
CA ARG A 104 38.75 12.40 0.01
C ARG A 104 37.76 13.54 -0.22
N VAL A 105 38.15 14.51 -1.04
CA VAL A 105 37.23 15.56 -1.53
C VAL A 105 36.89 15.22 -2.98
N ILE A 106 35.60 15.03 -3.25
CA ILE A 106 35.08 14.65 -4.56
C ILE A 106 34.35 15.86 -5.14
N ARG A 107 34.72 16.25 -6.36
CA ARG A 107 34.01 17.25 -7.14
C ARG A 107 33.01 16.55 -8.07
N MET A 108 31.73 16.66 -7.76
CA MET A 108 30.64 16.17 -8.60
C MET A 108 30.28 17.25 -9.63
N VAL A 109 30.25 16.86 -10.90
CA VAL A 109 29.82 17.71 -12.02
C VAL A 109 28.84 16.89 -12.85
N GLU A 110 27.71 17.50 -13.21
CA GLU A 110 26.72 16.88 -14.09
C GLU A 110 27.26 16.83 -15.53
N MET A 111 27.18 15.66 -16.16
CA MET A 111 27.61 15.50 -17.55
C MET A 111 26.56 16.09 -18.48
N GLN A 112 26.97 17.02 -19.34
CA GLN A 112 26.09 17.61 -20.34
C GLN A 112 25.54 16.54 -21.28
N LYS A 113 24.21 16.54 -21.44
CA LYS A 113 23.49 15.60 -22.30
C LYS A 113 23.12 16.26 -23.62
N ASP A 114 23.24 15.52 -24.72
CA ASP A 114 22.79 15.96 -26.03
C ASP A 114 21.25 15.99 -26.08
N PRO A 115 20.63 17.15 -26.40
CA PRO A 115 19.17 17.26 -26.51
C PRO A 115 18.56 16.39 -27.63
N MET A 116 19.34 15.95 -28.61
CA MET A 116 18.89 15.12 -29.74
C MET A 116 19.11 13.62 -29.51
N GLU A 117 19.69 13.22 -28.38
CA GLU A 117 19.94 11.82 -28.06
C GLU A 117 18.63 11.06 -27.78
N PRO A 118 18.31 9.98 -28.52
CA PRO A 118 17.10 9.20 -28.27
C PRO A 118 17.16 8.43 -26.94
N PRO A 119 16.03 7.90 -26.44
CA PRO A 119 16.01 7.12 -25.20
C PRO A 119 16.95 5.91 -25.25
N ARG A 120 17.92 5.86 -24.32
CA ARG A 120 18.95 4.80 -24.26
C ARG A 120 18.43 3.41 -23.91
N PHE A 121 17.29 3.30 -23.22
CA PHE A 121 16.79 2.05 -22.65
C PHE A 121 15.33 1.76 -23.05
N LYS A 122 15.01 0.47 -23.19
CA LYS A 122 13.63 -0.01 -23.42
C LYS A 122 12.86 -0.05 -22.10
N ILE A 123 11.85 0.80 -21.95
CA ILE A 123 11.05 0.96 -20.71
C ILE A 123 9.86 -0.03 -20.64
N ASN A 124 9.57 -0.74 -21.73
CA ASN A 124 8.41 -1.64 -21.85
C ASN A 124 8.59 -3.02 -21.18
N LYS A 125 9.68 -3.25 -20.43
CA LYS A 125 9.89 -4.49 -19.69
C LYS A 125 8.87 -4.57 -18.54
N LYS A 126 7.83 -5.39 -18.72
CA LYS A 126 6.82 -5.66 -17.69
C LYS A 126 7.41 -6.62 -16.66
N ILE A 127 7.55 -6.13 -15.43
CA ILE A 127 8.01 -6.91 -14.28
C ILE A 127 6.76 -7.20 -13.42
N PRO A 128 6.55 -8.43 -12.93
CA PRO A 128 5.46 -8.70 -12.00
C PRO A 128 5.62 -7.84 -10.74
N ARG A 129 4.50 -7.40 -10.17
CA ARG A 129 4.56 -6.66 -8.91
C ARG A 129 5.16 -7.55 -7.83
N GLY A 130 6.00 -6.95 -7.00
CA GLY A 130 6.52 -7.62 -5.81
C GLY A 130 5.37 -8.03 -4.86
N PRO A 131 5.65 -8.92 -3.90
CA PRO A 131 4.65 -9.32 -2.92
C PRO A 131 4.14 -8.09 -2.16
N PRO A 132 2.84 -8.06 -1.77
CA PRO A 132 2.31 -6.98 -0.95
C PRO A 132 2.94 -6.99 0.45
N SER A 133 2.76 -5.91 1.21
CA SER A 133 3.08 -5.92 2.63
C SER A 133 2.27 -7.02 3.35
N PRO A 134 2.80 -7.63 4.42
CA PRO A 134 2.06 -8.62 5.21
C PRO A 134 0.67 -8.11 5.62
N PRO A 135 -0.36 -8.96 5.60
CA PRO A 135 -1.71 -8.56 5.96
C PRO A 135 -1.77 -8.12 7.43
N ALA A 136 -2.62 -7.13 7.71
CA ALA A 136 -2.87 -6.70 9.08
C ALA A 136 -3.60 -7.82 9.87
N PRO A 137 -3.37 -7.94 11.19
CA PRO A 137 -4.11 -8.87 12.02
C PRO A 137 -5.62 -8.65 11.94
N VAL A 138 -6.37 -9.73 11.76
CA VAL A 138 -7.83 -9.69 11.69
C VAL A 138 -8.40 -9.67 13.11
N MET A 139 -9.03 -8.57 13.46
CA MET A 139 -9.54 -8.29 14.81
C MET A 139 -11.08 -8.37 14.82
N HIS A 140 -11.62 -9.57 14.63
CA HIS A 140 -13.07 -9.80 14.75
C HIS A 140 -13.48 -10.06 16.19
N SER A 141 -14.78 -9.86 16.47
CA SER A 141 -15.38 -10.38 17.69
C SER A 141 -15.38 -11.92 17.68
N PRO A 142 -15.53 -12.58 18.85
CA PRO A 142 -15.61 -14.03 18.92
C PRO A 142 -16.68 -14.61 17.98
N SER A 143 -16.40 -15.77 17.39
CA SER A 143 -17.32 -16.40 16.45
C SER A 143 -18.64 -16.78 17.14
N ARG A 144 -19.75 -16.39 16.52
CA ARG A 144 -21.08 -16.84 16.92
C ARG A 144 -21.31 -18.24 16.37
N LYS A 145 -21.90 -19.13 17.17
CA LYS A 145 -22.25 -20.48 16.70
C LYS A 145 -23.46 -20.40 15.77
N MET A 146 -23.30 -20.90 14.55
CA MET A 146 -24.37 -21.03 13.54
C MET A 146 -25.34 -22.13 13.97
N THR A 147 -26.65 -21.88 13.86
CA THR A 147 -27.66 -22.92 14.09
C THR A 147 -27.91 -23.74 12.82
N VAL A 148 -28.32 -25.02 12.96
CA VAL A 148 -28.64 -25.87 11.80
C VAL A 148 -29.79 -25.25 10.97
N LYS A 149 -30.76 -24.61 11.64
CA LYS A 149 -31.87 -23.91 11.00
C LYS A 149 -31.36 -22.77 10.11
N GLU A 150 -30.51 -21.89 10.66
CA GLU A 150 -29.93 -20.77 9.92
C GLU A 150 -29.12 -21.26 8.72
N GLN A 151 -28.32 -22.32 8.88
CA GLN A 151 -27.58 -22.92 7.77
C GLN A 151 -28.48 -23.47 6.66
N GLN A 152 -29.63 -24.06 7.01
CA GLN A 152 -30.61 -24.59 6.05
C GLN A 152 -31.38 -23.47 5.34
N GLU A 153 -31.72 -22.41 6.05
CA GLU A 153 -32.40 -21.23 5.51
C GLU A 153 -31.53 -20.52 4.46
N TRP A 154 -30.21 -20.49 4.68
CA TRP A 154 -29.23 -19.98 3.72
C TRP A 154 -28.81 -20.99 2.65
N LYS A 155 -29.48 -22.15 2.53
CA LYS A 155 -29.22 -23.10 1.45
C LYS A 155 -29.87 -22.60 0.15
N ILE A 156 -29.10 -21.86 -0.63
CA ILE A 156 -29.55 -21.29 -1.91
C ILE A 156 -29.65 -22.41 -2.97
N PRO A 157 -30.83 -22.62 -3.59
CA PRO A 157 -30.98 -23.58 -4.67
C PRO A 157 -30.14 -23.22 -5.92
N PRO A 158 -29.58 -24.21 -6.63
CA PRO A 158 -28.81 -23.94 -7.85
C PRO A 158 -29.73 -23.40 -8.95
N CYS A 159 -29.27 -22.35 -9.64
CA CYS A 159 -30.03 -21.74 -10.74
C CYS A 159 -29.90 -22.60 -12.02
N ILE A 160 -31.02 -23.09 -12.53
CA ILE A 160 -31.08 -23.82 -13.80
C ILE A 160 -31.64 -22.87 -14.87
N SER A 161 -30.83 -22.55 -15.87
CA SER A 161 -31.27 -21.69 -16.97
C SER A 161 -32.05 -22.48 -18.03
N ASN A 162 -33.16 -21.91 -18.50
CA ASN A 162 -33.94 -22.45 -19.62
C ASN A 162 -33.24 -22.29 -20.99
N TRP A 163 -32.27 -21.37 -21.10
CA TRP A 163 -31.60 -21.06 -22.37
C TRP A 163 -30.12 -21.45 -22.43
N LYS A 164 -29.41 -21.45 -21.30
CA LYS A 164 -27.96 -21.63 -21.28
C LYS A 164 -27.54 -22.82 -20.42
N ASN A 165 -27.02 -23.86 -21.09
CA ASN A 165 -26.34 -24.99 -20.46
C ASN A 165 -24.98 -25.24 -21.15
N ALA A 166 -24.04 -24.31 -20.96
CA ALA A 166 -22.77 -24.28 -21.71
C ALA A 166 -21.90 -25.53 -21.52
N LYS A 167 -21.96 -26.15 -20.35
CA LYS A 167 -21.21 -27.38 -20.02
C LYS A 167 -21.98 -28.67 -20.33
N GLY A 168 -23.21 -28.57 -20.84
CA GLY A 168 -24.01 -29.73 -21.27
C GLY A 168 -24.41 -30.67 -20.13
N TYR A 169 -24.59 -30.16 -18.91
CA TYR A 169 -25.01 -31.01 -17.79
C TYR A 169 -26.35 -31.70 -18.09
N THR A 170 -26.41 -33.02 -17.88
CA THR A 170 -27.66 -33.79 -17.98
C THR A 170 -28.52 -33.47 -16.76
N ILE A 171 -29.53 -32.63 -16.97
CA ILE A 171 -30.48 -32.20 -15.93
C ILE A 171 -31.82 -32.85 -16.27
N PRO A 172 -32.40 -33.65 -15.37
CA PRO A 172 -33.69 -34.29 -15.60
C PRO A 172 -34.80 -33.22 -15.71
N LEU A 173 -35.87 -33.58 -16.43
CA LEU A 173 -36.93 -32.65 -16.79
C LEU A 173 -37.69 -32.10 -15.57
N ASP A 174 -37.85 -32.92 -14.52
CA ASP A 174 -38.50 -32.52 -13.26
C ASP A 174 -37.77 -31.34 -12.58
N LYS A 175 -36.43 -31.36 -12.56
CA LYS A 175 -35.63 -30.29 -11.95
C LYS A 175 -35.61 -29.02 -12.80
N ARG A 176 -35.72 -29.14 -14.13
CA ARG A 176 -35.88 -27.98 -15.03
C ARG A 176 -37.23 -27.31 -14.83
N LEU A 177 -38.29 -28.09 -14.78
CA LEU A 177 -39.64 -27.59 -14.58
C LEU A 177 -39.82 -26.97 -13.18
N ALA A 178 -39.24 -27.56 -12.14
CA ALA A 178 -39.29 -27.02 -10.79
C ALA A 178 -38.56 -25.68 -10.64
N ALA A 179 -37.51 -25.44 -11.42
CA ALA A 179 -36.74 -24.19 -11.40
C ALA A 179 -37.40 -23.04 -12.17
N ASP A 180 -38.40 -23.36 -13.01
CA ASP A 180 -39.02 -22.45 -13.97
C ASP A 180 -40.03 -21.48 -13.33
N GLY A 181 -40.45 -21.72 -12.08
CA GLY A 181 -41.25 -20.78 -11.26
C GLY A 181 -42.66 -20.46 -11.76
N ARG A 182 -43.01 -20.82 -13.00
CA ARG A 182 -44.34 -20.59 -13.61
C ARG A 182 -45.47 -21.32 -12.88
N GLY A 183 -45.17 -22.43 -12.19
CA GLY A 183 -46.13 -23.16 -11.34
C GLY A 183 -46.45 -22.50 -10.00
N LEU A 184 -45.74 -21.43 -9.60
CA LEU A 184 -46.05 -20.61 -8.42
C LEU A 184 -46.97 -19.42 -8.74
N GLN A 185 -47.32 -19.19 -10.00
CA GLN A 185 -48.30 -18.18 -10.40
C GLN A 185 -49.70 -18.79 -10.37
N THR A 186 -50.54 -18.44 -9.40
CA THR A 186 -51.99 -18.65 -9.48
C THR A 186 -52.56 -17.61 -10.44
N VAL A 187 -53.23 -18.06 -11.50
CA VAL A 187 -54.12 -17.22 -12.32
C VAL A 187 -55.40 -16.88 -11.56
#